data_AF-A0A6L6UCA1-F1
#
_entry.id   AF-A0A6L6UCA1-F1
#
_cell.length_a   1.000
_cell.length_b   1.000
_cell.length_c   1.000
_cell.angle_alpha   90.00
_cell.angle_beta   90.00
_cell.angle_gamma   90.00
#
_symmetry.space_group_name_H-M   'P 1'
#
loop_
_entity.id
_entity.type
_entity.pdbx_description
1 polymer ?
#
loop_
_entity_poly.entity_id
_entity_poly.type
_entity_poly.pdbx_seq_one_letter_code
_entity_poly.pdbx_strand_id
1 'polypeptide(L)'
;MIKRRNNNKRSRFSILIPILTILGIGIIAVLTSGYEKSWTFNWNGIESNIKDSISVYKYQSISSGIGGNGRAMPEEIESRKWIMKNATESELLKLTEFPNGNIKAIAYEGLLRKKNFKNKTELISSAINDTIYSVYYQSGCLGNELKVGEYLVQNVLMIDDRIPPFRPELITDFGLSELEKEKILTEFHNRKK
;
A
#
# COMPACT_ATOMS: atom_id res chain seq x y z
N MET A 1 -78.98 -8.86 -11.52
CA MET A 1 -77.67 -9.07 -12.17
C MET A 1 -76.57 -8.95 -11.10
N ILE A 2 -76.10 -10.09 -10.57
CA ILE A 2 -75.17 -10.13 -9.43
C ILE A 2 -73.73 -10.02 -9.96
N LYS A 3 -73.06 -8.91 -9.63
CA LYS A 3 -71.66 -8.66 -10.02
C LYS A 3 -70.73 -9.50 -9.13
N ARG A 4 -70.27 -10.65 -9.62
CA ARG A 4 -69.26 -11.47 -8.93
C ARG A 4 -67.96 -10.66 -8.80
N ARG A 5 -67.61 -10.26 -7.58
CA ARG A 5 -66.28 -9.70 -7.27
C ARG A 5 -65.25 -10.82 -7.40
N ASN A 6 -64.37 -10.70 -8.38
CA ASN A 6 -63.25 -11.62 -8.57
C ASN A 6 -62.17 -11.32 -7.51
N ASN A 7 -62.29 -11.94 -6.34
CA ASN A 7 -61.24 -11.87 -5.31
C ASN A 7 -60.09 -12.79 -5.73
N ASN A 8 -59.23 -12.30 -6.63
CA ASN A 8 -57.93 -12.91 -6.88
C ASN A 8 -57.15 -12.89 -5.56
N LYS A 9 -57.09 -14.03 -4.86
CA LYS A 9 -56.15 -14.24 -3.76
C LYS A 9 -54.75 -14.09 -4.35
N ARG A 10 -54.17 -12.89 -4.30
CA ARG A 10 -52.75 -12.67 -4.60
C ARG A 10 -51.96 -13.65 -3.75
N SER A 11 -51.28 -14.58 -4.41
CA SER A 11 -50.44 -15.59 -3.78
C SER A 11 -49.46 -14.88 -2.84
N ARG A 12 -49.35 -15.33 -1.58
CA ARG A 12 -48.41 -14.75 -0.61
C ARG A 12 -46.97 -14.76 -1.13
N PHE A 13 -46.66 -15.65 -2.07
CA PHE A 13 -45.38 -15.71 -2.78
C PHE A 13 -45.11 -14.52 -3.71
N SER A 14 -46.14 -13.85 -4.26
CA SER A 14 -45.94 -12.72 -5.18
C SER A 14 -45.48 -11.44 -4.49
N ILE A 15 -45.64 -11.36 -3.16
CA ILE A 15 -45.19 -10.23 -2.32
C ILE A 15 -43.88 -10.58 -1.60
N LEU A 16 -43.69 -11.86 -1.24
CA LEU A 16 -42.48 -12.37 -0.62
C LEU A 16 -41.24 -12.25 -1.50
N ILE A 17 -41.36 -12.54 -2.81
CA ILE A 17 -40.23 -12.46 -3.74
C ILE A 17 -39.67 -11.02 -3.83
N PRO A 18 -40.47 -9.96 -4.07
CA PRO A 18 -39.97 -8.59 -4.07
C PRO A 18 -39.29 -8.17 -2.76
N ILE A 19 -39.85 -8.55 -1.60
CA ILE A 19 -39.29 -8.21 -0.29
C ILE A 19 -37.93 -8.89 -0.09
N LEU A 20 -37.82 -10.18 -0.43
CA LEU A 20 -36.56 -10.92 -0.36
C LEU A 20 -35.52 -10.35 -1.32
N THR A 21 -35.93 -9.93 -2.53
CA THR A 21 -35.02 -9.28 -3.47
C THR A 21 -34.51 -7.95 -2.93
N ILE A 22 -35.37 -7.11 -2.34
CA ILE A 22 -34.96 -5.83 -1.73
C ILE A 22 -34.02 -6.06 -0.56
N LEU A 23 -34.30 -7.03 0.31
CA LEU A 23 -33.42 -7.41 1.42
C LEU A 23 -32.09 -7.95 0.92
N GLY A 24 -32.10 -8.81 -0.10
CA GLY A 24 -30.88 -9.35 -0.72
C GLY A 24 -30.00 -8.25 -1.33
N ILE A 25 -30.60 -7.31 -2.07
CA ILE A 25 -29.90 -6.14 -2.61
C ILE A 25 -29.35 -5.26 -1.49
N GLY A 26 -30.12 -5.03 -0.42
CA GLY A 26 -29.69 -4.27 0.74
C GLY A 26 -28.47 -4.88 1.44
N ILE A 27 -28.47 -6.21 1.63
CA ILE A 27 -27.33 -6.93 2.23
C ILE A 27 -26.09 -6.84 1.33
N ILE A 28 -26.23 -7.04 0.02
CA ILE A 28 -25.11 -6.93 -0.93
C ILE A 28 -24.57 -5.50 -0.96
N ALA A 29 -25.43 -4.49 -0.97
CA ALA A 29 -25.02 -3.09 -0.96
C ALA A 29 -24.22 -2.74 0.31
N VAL A 30 -24.65 -3.22 1.49
CA VAL A 30 -23.91 -2.99 2.74
C VAL A 30 -22.55 -3.70 2.71
N LEU A 31 -22.51 -4.98 2.32
CA LEU A 31 -21.26 -5.76 2.27
C LEU A 31 -20.26 -5.20 1.27
N THR A 32 -20.72 -4.73 0.11
CA THR A 32 -19.86 -4.12 -0.91
C THR A 32 -19.38 -2.73 -0.50
N SER A 33 -20.20 -1.95 0.20
CA SER A 33 -19.83 -0.61 0.67
C SER A 33 -18.73 -0.61 1.74
N GLY A 34 -18.65 -1.66 2.55
CA GLY A 34 -17.62 -1.84 3.58
C GLY A 34 -16.45 -2.73 3.16
N TYR A 35 -16.40 -3.20 1.91
CA TYR A 35 -15.35 -4.11 1.46
C TYR A 35 -14.00 -3.41 1.36
N GLU A 36 -13.03 -3.85 2.16
CA GLU A 36 -11.64 -3.49 1.96
C GLU A 36 -10.90 -4.60 1.20
N LYS A 37 -10.16 -4.24 0.15
CA LYS A 37 -9.29 -5.19 -0.57
C LYS A 37 -8.32 -5.93 0.36
N SER A 38 -7.98 -5.34 1.52
CA SER A 38 -7.08 -5.93 2.51
C SER A 38 -7.64 -7.20 3.18
N TRP A 39 -8.96 -7.40 3.15
CA TRP A 39 -9.63 -8.53 3.81
C TRP A 39 -9.43 -9.85 3.09
N THR A 40 -9.23 -9.82 1.77
CA THR A 40 -9.00 -11.01 0.95
C THR A 40 -7.51 -11.27 0.68
N PHE A 41 -6.62 -10.48 1.30
CA PHE A 41 -5.19 -10.67 1.17
C PHE A 41 -4.75 -12.02 1.77
N ASN A 42 -3.89 -12.74 1.06
CA ASN A 42 -3.39 -14.04 1.50
C ASN A 42 -2.27 -13.88 2.54
N TRP A 43 -2.64 -14.07 3.82
CA TRP A 43 -1.70 -14.00 4.94
C TRP A 43 -0.84 -15.26 5.14
N ASN A 44 -1.03 -16.32 4.35
CA ASN A 44 -0.31 -17.57 4.55
C ASN A 44 1.20 -17.37 4.40
N GLY A 45 1.97 -17.84 5.39
CA GLY A 45 3.42 -17.69 5.44
C GLY A 45 3.88 -16.25 5.67
N ILE A 46 3.08 -15.44 6.37
CA ILE A 46 3.49 -14.22 7.07
C ILE A 46 3.32 -14.47 8.56
N GLU A 47 4.38 -14.28 9.33
CA GLU A 47 4.38 -14.48 10.78
C GLU A 47 3.45 -13.46 11.47
N SER A 48 2.88 -13.86 12.61
CA SER A 48 1.91 -13.03 13.35
C SER A 48 2.52 -11.73 13.87
N ASN A 49 3.76 -11.77 14.35
CA ASN A 49 4.51 -10.59 14.80
C ASN A 49 4.72 -9.57 13.66
N ILE A 50 5.04 -10.03 12.45
CA ILE A 50 5.17 -9.18 11.26
C ILE A 50 3.81 -8.59 10.94
N LYS A 51 2.77 -9.43 10.83
CA LYS A 51 1.38 -9.01 10.56
C LYS A 51 0.86 -7.97 11.56
N ASP A 52 1.14 -8.14 12.85
CA ASP A 52 0.72 -7.22 13.89
C ASP A 52 1.47 -5.89 13.76
N SER A 53 2.79 -5.95 13.56
CA SER A 53 3.63 -4.76 13.43
C SER A 53 3.27 -3.91 12.19
N ILE A 54 2.97 -4.57 11.08
CA ILE A 54 2.59 -3.89 9.83
C ILE A 54 1.15 -3.33 9.87
N SER A 55 0.27 -3.87 10.72
CA SER A 55 -1.13 -3.42 10.80
C SER A 55 -1.27 -1.93 11.16
N VAL A 56 -0.33 -1.37 11.92
CA VAL A 56 -0.33 0.05 12.34
C VAL A 56 -0.22 0.99 11.14
N TYR A 57 0.56 0.61 10.13
CA TYR A 57 0.78 1.40 8.92
C TYR A 57 -0.40 1.39 7.93
N LYS A 58 -1.48 0.67 8.24
CA LYS A 58 -2.76 0.88 7.56
C LYS A 58 -3.30 2.29 7.76
N TYR A 59 -2.97 2.90 8.90
CA TYR A 59 -3.49 4.21 9.31
C TYR A 59 -2.39 5.24 9.56
N GLN A 60 -1.16 4.80 9.87
CA GLN A 60 -0.02 5.68 10.12
C GLN A 60 0.76 6.00 8.84
N SER A 61 1.21 7.25 8.73
CA SER A 61 2.14 7.71 7.69
C SER A 61 3.55 7.12 7.85
N ILE A 62 4.30 7.09 6.75
CA ILE A 62 5.74 6.79 6.77
C ILE A 62 6.49 8.06 7.17
N SER A 63 7.10 8.06 8.36
CA SER A 63 7.91 9.18 8.84
C SER A 63 9.35 9.15 8.31
N SER A 64 9.88 10.34 8.03
CA SER A 64 11.31 10.60 7.78
C SER A 64 12.17 10.48 9.04
N GLY A 65 11.56 10.42 10.23
CA GLY A 65 12.23 10.51 11.53
C GLY A 65 12.51 11.95 11.95
N ILE A 66 11.87 12.93 11.31
CA ILE A 66 11.89 14.34 11.69
C ILE A 66 10.48 14.73 12.10
N GLY A 67 10.33 15.23 13.33
CA GLY A 67 9.10 15.77 13.88
C GLY A 67 8.95 17.28 13.70
N GLY A 68 7.93 17.84 14.35
CA GLY A 68 7.66 19.28 14.32
C GLY A 68 8.89 20.11 14.72
N ASN A 69 9.06 21.28 14.07
CA ASN A 69 10.20 22.18 14.27
C ASN A 69 11.58 21.56 13.97
N GLY A 70 11.64 20.49 13.16
CA GLY A 70 12.90 19.87 12.74
C GLY A 70 13.54 18.97 13.79
N ARG A 71 12.81 18.60 14.85
CA ARG A 71 13.32 17.71 15.92
C ARG A 71 13.47 16.29 15.38
N ALA A 72 14.63 15.65 15.58
CA ALA A 72 14.76 14.23 15.27
C ALA A 72 13.85 13.39 16.19
N MET A 73 13.06 12.49 15.59
CA MET A 73 12.16 11.54 16.24
C MET A 73 12.47 10.13 15.76
N PRO A 74 13.61 9.55 16.18
CA PRO A 74 14.04 8.22 15.75
C PRO A 74 13.02 7.14 16.11
N GLU A 75 12.28 7.29 17.20
CA GLU A 75 11.23 6.36 17.62
C GLU A 75 10.15 6.13 16.54
N GLU A 76 9.86 7.13 15.69
CA GLU A 76 8.87 7.02 14.61
C GLU A 76 9.32 6.10 13.46
N ILE A 77 10.63 5.83 13.37
CA ILE A 77 11.21 4.98 12.32
C ILE A 77 11.66 3.62 12.86
N GLU A 78 11.75 3.43 14.17
CA GLU A 78 12.25 2.18 14.78
C GLU A 78 11.34 0.99 14.50
N SER A 79 10.01 1.14 14.55
CA SER A 79 9.07 0.07 14.20
C SER A 79 9.19 -0.34 12.73
N ARG A 80 9.27 0.62 11.82
CA ARG A 80 9.52 0.37 10.39
C ARG A 80 10.84 -0.37 10.16
N LYS A 81 11.93 0.07 10.79
CA LYS A 81 13.23 -0.62 10.74
C LYS A 81 13.15 -2.04 11.30
N TRP A 82 12.42 -2.22 12.40
CA TRP A 82 12.23 -3.54 13.00
C TRP A 82 11.52 -4.49 12.03
N ILE A 83 10.45 -4.05 11.35
CA ILE A 83 9.74 -4.85 10.35
C ILE A 83 10.70 -5.25 9.22
N MET A 84 11.40 -4.28 8.62
CA MET A 84 12.34 -4.53 7.52
C MET A 84 13.48 -5.49 7.91
N LYS A 85 13.94 -5.41 9.17
CA LYS A 85 15.00 -6.27 9.70
C LYS A 85 14.52 -7.70 9.93
N ASN A 86 13.37 -7.88 10.57
CA ASN A 86 12.91 -9.19 11.06
C ASN A 86 12.07 -9.96 10.04
N ALA A 87 11.34 -9.29 9.14
CA ALA A 87 10.61 -9.98 8.09
C ALA A 87 11.57 -10.70 7.15
N THR A 88 11.21 -11.91 6.75
CA THR A 88 11.94 -12.67 5.72
C THR A 88 11.76 -12.03 4.34
N GLU A 89 12.63 -12.39 3.41
CA GLU A 89 12.50 -11.96 2.01
C GLU A 89 11.15 -12.38 1.40
N SER A 90 10.71 -13.62 1.66
CA SER A 90 9.43 -14.13 1.15
C SER A 90 8.24 -13.37 1.71
N GLU A 91 8.27 -12.99 2.99
CA GLU A 91 7.22 -12.17 3.60
C GLU A 91 7.17 -10.78 2.99
N LEU A 92 8.32 -10.13 2.84
CA LEU A 92 8.38 -8.81 2.22
C LEU A 92 7.89 -8.84 0.76
N LEU A 93 8.27 -9.86 -0.02
CA LEU A 93 7.74 -10.07 -1.38
C LEU A 93 6.22 -10.27 -1.42
N LYS A 94 5.61 -10.91 -0.42
CA LYS A 94 4.15 -10.98 -0.34
C LYS A 94 3.55 -9.62 0.00
N LEU A 95 4.20 -8.86 0.88
CA LEU A 95 3.73 -7.56 1.32
C LEU A 95 3.81 -6.48 0.22
N THR A 96 4.63 -6.65 -0.83
CA THR A 96 4.58 -5.77 -2.02
C THR A 96 3.25 -5.86 -2.77
N GLU A 97 2.48 -6.93 -2.57
CA GLU A 97 1.14 -7.11 -3.15
C GLU A 97 0.02 -6.64 -2.22
N PHE A 98 0.34 -6.21 -1.00
CA PHE A 98 -0.66 -5.80 -0.03
C PHE A 98 -1.39 -4.53 -0.49
N PRO A 99 -2.73 -4.44 -0.40
CA PRO A 99 -3.49 -3.32 -0.95
C PRO A 99 -3.47 -2.06 -0.06
N ASN A 100 -2.28 -1.59 0.29
CA ASN A 100 -2.02 -0.34 1.01
C ASN A 100 -0.61 0.16 0.67
N GLY A 101 -0.46 1.42 0.24
CA GLY A 101 0.81 1.93 -0.25
C GLY A 101 1.89 2.07 0.83
N ASN A 102 1.54 2.42 2.07
CA ASN A 102 2.51 2.46 3.18
C ASN A 102 3.10 1.07 3.45
N ILE A 103 2.26 0.04 3.42
CA ILE A 103 2.69 -1.35 3.61
C ILE A 103 3.62 -1.80 2.48
N LYS A 104 3.24 -1.51 1.23
CA LYS A 104 4.08 -1.77 0.06
C LYS A 104 5.42 -1.05 0.16
N ALA A 105 5.42 0.22 0.56
CA ALA A 105 6.63 1.03 0.72
C ALA A 105 7.61 0.41 1.72
N ILE A 106 7.13 -0.02 2.89
CA ILE A 106 7.94 -0.73 3.90
C ILE A 106 8.50 -2.03 3.32
N ALA A 107 7.68 -2.78 2.58
CA ALA A 107 8.08 -4.04 1.98
C ALA A 107 9.20 -3.85 0.95
N TYR A 108 9.01 -2.92 0.00
CA TYR A 108 9.98 -2.58 -1.01
C TYR A 108 11.29 -2.07 -0.41
N GLU A 109 11.23 -1.11 0.53
CA GLU A 109 12.43 -0.62 1.21
C GLU A 109 13.14 -1.73 2.00
N GLY A 110 12.37 -2.60 2.66
CA GLY A 110 12.89 -3.74 3.39
C GLY A 110 13.69 -4.69 2.51
N LEU A 111 13.16 -5.01 1.32
CA LEU A 111 13.84 -5.84 0.32
C LEU A 111 15.13 -5.17 -0.16
N LEU A 112 15.10 -3.86 -0.46
CA LEU A 112 16.30 -3.12 -0.87
C LEU A 112 17.40 -3.15 0.20
N ARG A 113 17.03 -3.12 1.48
CA ARG A 113 17.96 -3.20 2.63
C ARG A 113 18.49 -4.61 2.90
N LYS A 114 17.91 -5.67 2.34
CA LYS A 114 18.47 -7.03 2.46
C LYS A 114 19.76 -7.13 1.64
N LYS A 115 20.86 -7.51 2.30
CA LYS A 115 22.18 -7.64 1.65
C LYS A 115 22.20 -8.63 0.49
N ASN A 116 21.43 -9.72 0.59
CA ASN A 116 21.46 -10.82 -0.37
C ASN A 116 20.30 -10.79 -1.37
N PHE A 117 19.41 -9.80 -1.28
CA PHE A 117 18.29 -9.70 -2.22
C PHE A 117 18.82 -9.33 -3.60
N LYS A 118 18.52 -10.19 -4.57
CA LYS A 118 18.88 -10.02 -5.98
C LYS A 118 17.77 -9.24 -6.70
N ASN A 119 18.06 -8.73 -7.90
CA ASN A 119 17.06 -8.09 -8.78
C ASN A 119 16.41 -6.82 -8.20
N LYS A 120 17.20 -5.99 -7.50
CA LYS A 120 16.74 -4.71 -6.93
C LYS A 120 16.19 -3.79 -8.02
N THR A 121 16.82 -3.79 -9.19
CA THR A 121 16.42 -2.98 -10.35
C THR A 121 15.02 -3.36 -10.84
N GLU A 122 14.73 -4.65 -11.02
CA GLU A 122 13.40 -5.14 -11.41
C GLU A 122 12.34 -4.89 -10.33
N LEU A 123 12.73 -5.01 -9.05
CA LEU A 123 11.85 -4.70 -7.93
C LEU A 123 11.43 -3.21 -7.96
N ILE A 124 12.37 -2.30 -8.18
CA ILE A 124 12.10 -0.85 -8.25
C ILE A 124 11.26 -0.52 -9.48
N SER A 125 11.56 -1.12 -10.63
CA SER A 125 10.74 -1.01 -11.85
C SER A 125 9.29 -1.42 -11.59
N SER A 126 9.07 -2.53 -10.89
CA SER A 126 7.72 -2.98 -10.49
C SER A 126 6.99 -1.94 -9.64
N ALA A 127 7.69 -1.32 -8.69
CA ALA A 127 7.14 -0.26 -7.85
C ALA A 127 6.85 1.05 -8.61
N ILE A 128 7.66 1.39 -9.62
CA ILE A 128 7.44 2.55 -10.50
C ILE A 128 6.14 2.39 -11.30
N ASN A 129 5.86 1.16 -11.74
CA ASN A 129 4.66 0.83 -12.50
C ASN A 129 3.41 0.62 -11.62
N ASP A 130 3.56 0.45 -10.30
CA ASP A 130 2.44 0.41 -9.36
C ASP A 130 1.92 1.83 -9.05
N THR A 131 0.88 2.21 -9.78
CA THR A 131 0.21 3.51 -9.64
C THR A 131 -1.07 3.44 -8.82
N ILE A 132 -1.46 2.25 -8.35
CA ILE A 132 -2.78 2.01 -7.73
C ILE A 132 -2.83 2.59 -6.32
N TYR A 133 -1.78 2.39 -5.54
CA TYR A 133 -1.74 2.79 -4.14
C TYR A 133 -0.75 3.93 -3.91
N SER A 134 -1.09 4.77 -2.94
CA SER A 134 -0.24 5.89 -2.51
C SER A 134 0.33 5.65 -1.12
N VAL A 135 1.50 6.23 -0.90
CA VAL A 135 2.25 6.30 0.34
C VAL A 135 2.00 7.67 0.95
N TYR A 136 1.56 7.70 2.20
CA TYR A 136 1.49 8.95 2.98
C TYR A 136 2.83 9.14 3.68
N TYR A 137 3.69 9.97 3.10
CA TYR A 137 5.00 10.28 3.66
C TYR A 137 4.95 11.57 4.46
N GLN A 138 5.57 11.58 5.64
CA GLN A 138 5.63 12.73 6.53
C GLN A 138 7.06 13.06 6.91
N SER A 139 7.40 14.35 6.81
CA SER A 139 8.65 14.90 7.32
C SER A 139 8.36 16.19 8.07
N GLY A 140 8.46 16.14 9.38
CA GLY A 140 8.02 17.18 10.28
C GLY A 140 6.51 17.39 10.20
N CYS A 141 6.10 18.63 10.02
CA CYS A 141 4.69 18.99 9.82
C CYS A 141 4.23 18.89 8.36
N LEU A 142 5.13 18.51 7.44
CA LEU A 142 4.83 18.40 6.01
C LEU A 142 4.50 16.93 5.69
N GLY A 143 3.27 16.69 5.25
CA GLY A 143 2.82 15.40 4.75
C GLY A 143 2.53 15.49 3.25
N ASN A 144 3.02 14.51 2.49
CA ASN A 144 2.78 14.38 1.06
C ASN A 144 2.27 12.98 0.74
N GLU A 145 1.33 12.90 -0.19
CA GLU A 145 0.90 11.64 -0.78
C GLU A 145 1.72 11.38 -2.06
N LEU A 146 2.40 10.23 -2.11
CA LEU A 146 3.32 9.85 -3.17
C LEU A 146 2.92 8.49 -3.74
N LYS A 147 3.12 8.23 -5.03
CA LYS A 147 3.07 6.84 -5.53
C LYS A 147 4.21 6.02 -4.92
N VAL A 148 4.05 4.70 -4.84
CA VAL A 148 5.06 3.81 -4.23
C VAL A 148 6.43 4.00 -4.91
N GLY A 149 6.46 4.06 -6.25
CA GLY A 149 7.69 4.37 -6.98
C GLY A 149 8.26 5.77 -6.75
N GLU A 150 7.42 6.80 -6.52
CA GLU A 150 7.88 8.14 -6.12
C GLU A 150 8.60 8.11 -4.80
N TYR A 151 7.96 7.52 -3.79
CA TYR A 151 8.55 7.34 -2.49
C TYR A 151 9.90 6.61 -2.56
N LEU A 152 10.00 5.51 -3.33
CA LEU A 152 11.26 4.78 -3.45
C LEU A 152 12.35 5.61 -4.13
N VAL A 153 12.07 6.24 -5.27
CA VAL A 153 13.10 6.95 -6.05
C VAL A 153 13.54 8.24 -5.35
N GLN A 154 12.60 8.99 -4.77
CA GLN A 154 12.86 10.32 -4.21
C GLN A 154 13.26 10.29 -2.73
N ASN A 155 12.72 9.36 -1.93
CA ASN A 155 12.89 9.37 -0.47
C ASN A 155 13.72 8.20 0.07
N VAL A 156 13.79 7.07 -0.65
CA VAL A 156 14.61 5.92 -0.24
C VAL A 156 15.95 5.93 -0.97
N LEU A 157 15.92 5.89 -2.30
CA LEU A 157 17.12 5.86 -3.15
C LEU A 157 17.76 7.24 -3.26
N MET A 158 16.95 8.31 -3.23
CA MET A 158 17.41 9.70 -3.34
C MET A 158 18.20 9.97 -4.62
N ILE A 159 17.77 9.38 -5.74
CA ILE A 159 18.48 9.45 -7.04
C ILE A 159 17.81 10.36 -8.07
N ASP A 160 16.59 10.87 -7.80
CA ASP A 160 15.88 11.75 -8.75
C ASP A 160 16.66 13.06 -8.97
N ASP A 161 17.09 13.30 -10.20
CA ASP A 161 17.88 14.46 -10.60
C ASP A 161 17.03 15.72 -10.86
N ARG A 162 15.70 15.59 -10.82
CA ARG A 162 14.75 16.70 -10.97
C ARG A 162 14.49 17.45 -9.67
N ILE A 163 14.99 16.95 -8.55
CA ILE A 163 14.94 17.58 -7.23
C ILE A 163 16.34 17.98 -6.79
N PRO A 164 16.49 19.00 -5.91
CA PRO A 164 17.80 19.37 -5.38
C PRO A 164 18.50 18.16 -4.75
N PRO A 165 19.80 17.97 -5.00
CA PRO A 165 20.52 16.82 -4.50
C PRO A 165 20.54 16.79 -2.98
N PHE A 166 20.40 15.60 -2.41
CA PHE A 166 20.54 15.38 -0.98
C PHE A 166 22.01 15.44 -0.57
N ARG A 167 22.24 15.73 0.71
CA ARG A 167 23.60 15.68 1.28
C ARG A 167 24.13 14.25 1.18
N PRO A 168 25.36 14.01 0.68
CA PRO A 168 25.89 12.66 0.47
C PRO A 168 25.85 11.77 1.71
N GLU A 169 25.99 12.34 2.91
CA GLU A 169 25.99 11.60 4.18
C GLU A 169 24.62 11.00 4.52
N LEU A 170 23.55 11.45 3.87
CA LEU A 170 22.19 10.96 4.06
C LEU A 170 21.83 9.83 3.09
N ILE A 171 22.61 9.67 2.01
CA ILE A 171 22.32 8.71 0.95
C ILE A 171 22.78 7.32 1.40
N THR A 172 21.84 6.38 1.46
CA THR A 172 22.16 4.97 1.75
C THR A 172 22.58 4.28 0.46
N ASP A 173 23.74 3.62 0.48
CA ASP A 173 24.13 2.75 -0.63
C ASP A 173 23.36 1.42 -0.58
N PHE A 174 22.58 1.15 -1.62
CA PHE A 174 21.81 -0.08 -1.81
C PHE A 174 22.53 -1.10 -2.72
N GLY A 175 23.75 -0.81 -3.17
CA GLY A 175 24.53 -1.68 -4.06
C GLY A 175 24.04 -1.68 -5.51
N LEU A 176 23.44 -0.57 -5.96
CA LEU A 176 23.04 -0.37 -7.36
C LEU A 176 24.21 0.27 -8.12
N SER A 177 24.55 -0.29 -9.28
CA SER A 177 25.49 0.33 -10.22
C SER A 177 24.91 1.61 -10.84
N GLU A 178 25.78 2.48 -11.37
CA GLU A 178 25.33 3.70 -12.06
C GLU A 178 24.40 3.38 -13.25
N LEU A 179 24.71 2.32 -14.01
CA LEU A 179 23.86 1.88 -15.13
C LEU A 179 22.46 1.43 -14.67
N GLU A 180 22.37 0.80 -13.50
CA GLU A 180 21.08 0.45 -12.90
C GLU A 180 20.31 1.69 -12.44
N LYS A 181 20.98 2.66 -11.82
CA LYS A 181 20.36 3.94 -11.43
C LYS A 181 19.84 4.71 -12.64
N GLU A 182 20.62 4.80 -13.72
CA GLU A 182 20.21 5.43 -14.98
C GLU A 182 18.98 4.75 -15.60
N LYS A 183 18.95 3.40 -15.58
CA LYS A 183 17.79 2.62 -16.05
C LYS A 183 16.54 2.94 -15.22
N ILE A 184 16.67 2.96 -13.88
CA ILE A 184 15.57 3.29 -12.96
C ILE A 184 15.06 4.71 -13.21
N LEU A 185 15.96 5.69 -13.35
CA LEU A 185 15.58 7.08 -13.60
C LEU A 185 14.88 7.25 -14.95
N THR A 186 15.39 6.61 -15.99
CA THR A 186 14.79 6.63 -17.32
C THR A 186 13.35 6.09 -17.26
N GLU A 187 13.13 4.98 -16.58
CA GLU A 187 11.79 4.41 -16.41
C GLU A 187 10.88 5.32 -15.56
N PHE A 188 11.39 5.81 -14.43
CA PHE A 188 10.68 6.72 -13.53
C PHE A 188 10.20 7.99 -14.22
N HIS A 189 11.05 8.58 -15.07
CA HIS A 189 10.77 9.79 -15.82
C HIS A 189 9.83 9.60 -16.99
N ASN A 190 9.81 8.42 -17.59
CA ASN A 190 8.98 8.07 -18.74
C ASN A 190 7.62 7.48 -18.35
N ARG A 191 7.39 7.21 -17.05
CA ARG A 191 6.10 6.69 -16.59
C ARG A 191 4.97 7.67 -16.91
N LYS A 192 3.79 7.13 -17.19
CA LYS A 192 2.57 7.94 -17.33
C LYS A 192 2.16 8.45 -15.95
N LYS A 193 1.96 9.76 -15.84
CA LYS A 193 1.41 10.41 -14.64
C LYS A 193 -0.07 10.10 -14.48
#